data_AF-A0A1C6IXP0-F1
#
_entry.id   AF-A0A1C6IXP0-F1
#
_cell.length_a   1.000
_cell.length_b   1.000
_cell.length_c   1.000
_cell.angle_alpha   90.00
_cell.angle_beta   90.00
_cell.angle_gamma   90.00
#
_symmetry.space_group_name_H-M   'P 1'
#
loop_
_entity.id
_entity.type
_entity.pdbx_description
1 polymer ?
#
loop_
_entity_poly.entity_id
_entity_poly.type
_entity_poly.pdbx_seq_one_letter_code
_entity_poly.pdbx_strand_id
1 'polypeptide(L)'
;MSYNEATGILFDWKGTGKDSSDTTIDFNEDLHGILKRTGILENLINQSNTRFEIDSKCPDSDMVNKVNKQIKEQDNSLLKHGTWAYLGSPSEDSSRYLFWTSVDTNQVGAEKKIPVIVSKANGGFYISETTTANRNPKNKENYVAIADHIYNDNGFKTYTKGEEYNTLKKAYEVYSKFLKEGKYSEYKDTLPK
;
A
#
# COMPACT_ATOMS: atom_id res chain seq x y z
N MET A 1 -22.72 11.21 -21.03
CA MET A 1 -22.64 9.76 -20.80
C MET A 1 -22.97 9.05 -22.10
N SER A 2 -22.12 8.15 -22.56
CA SER A 2 -22.44 7.23 -23.65
C SER A 2 -22.20 5.80 -23.19
N TYR A 3 -23.07 4.90 -23.62
CA TYR A 3 -23.02 3.46 -23.31
C TYR A 3 -22.58 2.71 -24.56
N ASN A 4 -21.57 1.85 -24.43
CA ASN A 4 -21.14 0.92 -25.46
C ASN A 4 -21.22 -0.50 -24.89
N GLU A 5 -21.99 -1.38 -25.55
CA GLU A 5 -22.18 -2.77 -25.12
C GLU A 5 -20.90 -3.60 -25.10
N ALA A 6 -19.85 -3.21 -25.85
CA ALA A 6 -18.57 -3.91 -25.88
C ALA A 6 -17.59 -3.47 -24.78
N THR A 7 -17.74 -2.25 -24.21
CA THR A 7 -16.75 -1.66 -23.29
C THR A 7 -17.34 -1.08 -22.00
N GLY A 8 -18.66 -1.15 -21.79
CA GLY A 8 -19.34 -0.61 -20.62
C GLY A 8 -19.58 0.90 -20.67
N ILE A 9 -19.98 1.48 -19.53
CA ILE A 9 -20.30 2.91 -19.38
C ILE A 9 -19.01 3.73 -19.39
N LEU A 10 -18.87 4.64 -20.35
CA LEU A 10 -17.77 5.60 -20.40
C LEU A 10 -18.19 6.91 -19.72
N PHE A 11 -17.58 7.21 -18.57
CA PHE A 11 -17.83 8.42 -17.81
C PHE A 11 -16.79 9.50 -18.16
N ASP A 12 -17.13 10.38 -19.11
CA ASP A 12 -16.35 11.60 -19.38
C ASP A 12 -16.62 12.61 -18.25
N TRP A 13 -15.75 12.63 -17.23
CA TRP A 13 -15.81 13.65 -16.19
C TRP A 13 -14.95 14.85 -16.60
N LYS A 14 -15.61 15.95 -17.00
CA LYS A 14 -15.02 17.29 -17.04
C LYS A 14 -15.71 18.17 -16.01
N GLY A 15 -15.23 18.12 -14.78
CA GLY A 15 -15.69 18.98 -13.70
C GLY A 15 -14.55 19.31 -12.76
N THR A 16 -14.17 20.59 -12.72
CA THR A 16 -13.44 21.21 -11.61
C THR A 16 -14.40 21.32 -10.42
N GLY A 17 -14.61 20.21 -9.72
CA GLY A 17 -15.33 20.19 -8.46
C GLY A 17 -14.39 20.63 -7.33
N LYS A 18 -14.80 21.61 -6.52
CA LYS A 18 -14.26 21.75 -5.16
C LYS A 18 -14.60 20.47 -4.42
N ASP A 19 -13.61 19.62 -4.17
CA ASP A 19 -13.79 18.40 -3.39
C ASP A 19 -14.15 18.74 -1.94
N SER A 20 -15.29 18.24 -1.50
CA SER A 20 -15.77 18.37 -0.13
C SER A 20 -15.34 17.18 0.74
N SER A 21 -14.04 16.90 0.80
CA SER A 21 -13.43 16.00 1.79
C SER A 21 -11.94 16.31 1.92
N ASP A 22 -11.60 17.34 2.70
CA ASP A 22 -10.21 17.68 3.02
C ASP A 22 -9.64 16.61 3.97
N THR A 23 -9.29 15.43 3.43
CA THR A 23 -8.43 14.50 4.16
C THR A 23 -7.12 15.25 4.42
N THR A 24 -6.64 15.27 5.67
CA THR A 24 -5.41 16.02 5.99
C THR A 24 -4.14 15.39 5.42
N ILE A 25 -4.25 14.22 4.76
CA ILE A 25 -3.14 13.43 4.20
C ILE A 25 -2.18 14.29 3.36
N ASP A 26 -0.89 14.16 3.64
CA ASP A 26 0.17 14.71 2.81
C ASP A 26 0.43 13.81 1.60
N PHE A 27 -0.22 14.14 0.48
CA PHE A 27 -0.02 13.41 -0.78
C PHE A 27 1.33 13.64 -1.46
N ASN A 28 2.20 14.49 -0.89
CA ASN A 28 3.56 14.71 -1.37
C ASN A 28 4.62 14.03 -0.47
N GLU A 29 4.19 13.20 0.48
CA GLU A 29 5.10 12.54 1.42
C GLU A 29 6.10 11.59 0.72
N ASP A 30 7.32 11.53 1.25
CA ASP A 30 8.33 10.57 0.80
C ASP A 30 8.14 9.24 1.54
N LEU A 31 7.23 8.42 0.99
CA LEU A 31 6.86 7.11 1.49
C LEU A 31 8.07 6.16 1.60
N HIS A 32 8.97 6.15 0.62
CA HIS A 32 10.11 5.21 0.63
C HIS A 32 11.30 5.75 1.43
N GLY A 33 11.43 7.07 1.56
CA GLY A 33 12.46 7.70 2.40
C GLY A 33 12.41 7.31 3.87
N ILE A 34 11.26 6.84 4.37
CA ILE A 34 11.14 6.27 5.73
C ILE A 34 12.16 5.15 5.95
N LEU A 35 12.32 4.23 5.00
CA LEU A 35 13.27 3.12 5.12
C LEU A 35 14.73 3.59 5.16
N LYS A 36 15.03 4.70 4.47
CA LYS A 36 16.36 5.34 4.51
C LYS A 36 16.60 6.04 5.85
N ARG A 37 15.63 6.83 6.33
CA ARG A 37 15.73 7.56 7.62
C ARG A 37 15.86 6.62 8.83
N THR A 38 15.28 5.43 8.76
CA THR A 38 15.42 4.40 9.81
C THR A 38 16.75 3.64 9.78
N GLY A 39 17.54 3.76 8.71
CA GLY A 39 18.76 2.97 8.49
C GLY A 39 18.51 1.48 8.23
N ILE A 40 17.25 1.07 7.99
CA ILE A 40 16.90 -0.34 7.78
C ILE A 40 17.56 -0.90 6.51
N LEU A 41 17.50 -0.14 5.40
CA LEU A 41 18.08 -0.59 4.12
C LEU A 41 19.59 -0.83 4.25
N GLU A 42 20.31 0.13 4.83
CA GLU A 42 21.76 0.03 5.05
C GLU A 42 22.11 -1.18 5.93
N ASN A 43 21.36 -1.39 7.01
CA ASN A 43 21.58 -2.54 7.90
C ASN A 43 21.37 -3.88 7.15
N LEU A 44 20.28 -3.99 6.38
CA LEU A 44 19.98 -5.19 5.60
C LEU A 44 21.04 -5.47 4.54
N ILE A 45 21.52 -4.43 3.85
CA ILE A 45 22.63 -4.51 2.88
C ILE A 45 23.90 -5.00 3.55
N ASN A 46 24.28 -4.42 4.70
CA ASN A 46 25.49 -4.82 5.44
C ASN A 46 25.42 -6.28 5.93
N GLN A 47 24.22 -6.79 6.18
CA GLN A 47 23.98 -8.19 6.53
C GLN A 47 23.86 -9.12 5.29
N SER A 48 24.10 -8.61 4.09
CA SER A 48 23.98 -9.35 2.82
C SER A 48 22.58 -9.91 2.56
N ASN A 49 21.53 -9.27 3.09
CA ASN A 49 20.15 -9.64 2.75
C ASN A 49 19.83 -9.16 1.32
N THR A 50 19.22 -10.04 0.52
CA THR A 50 18.80 -9.72 -0.85
C THR A 50 17.31 -9.41 -0.96
N ARG A 51 16.53 -9.74 0.09
CA ARG A 51 15.09 -9.49 0.17
C ARG A 51 14.69 -9.15 1.60
N PHE A 52 13.60 -8.41 1.75
CA PHE A 52 12.97 -8.15 3.03
C PHE A 52 11.43 -8.03 2.89
N GLU A 53 10.73 -8.19 4.01
CA GLU A 53 9.30 -7.93 4.19
C GLU A 53 9.12 -7.32 5.57
N ILE A 54 8.43 -6.18 5.64
CA ILE A 54 8.09 -5.47 6.88
C ILE A 54 6.59 -5.20 6.82
N ASP A 55 5.80 -6.07 7.46
CA ASP A 55 4.36 -5.91 7.58
C ASP A 55 4.01 -5.06 8.79
N SER A 56 3.19 -4.02 8.61
CA SER A 56 2.70 -3.16 9.70
C SER A 56 1.98 -3.91 10.83
N LYS A 57 1.42 -5.09 10.54
CA LYS A 57 0.72 -5.93 11.51
C LYS A 57 1.62 -6.96 12.21
N CYS A 58 2.89 -7.07 11.82
CA CYS A 58 3.83 -7.98 12.47
C CYS A 58 4.11 -7.52 13.90
N PRO A 59 3.73 -8.30 14.93
CA PRO A 59 3.93 -7.94 16.33
C PRO A 59 5.41 -8.04 16.71
N ASP A 60 5.80 -7.24 17.71
CA ASP A 60 7.14 -7.27 18.31
C ASP A 60 8.30 -7.22 17.28
N SER A 61 8.15 -6.40 16.24
CA SER A 61 9.15 -6.21 15.19
C SER A 61 9.90 -4.90 15.36
N ASP A 62 11.23 -4.98 15.54
CA ASP A 62 12.09 -3.80 15.65
C ASP A 62 12.05 -2.93 14.39
N MET A 63 11.94 -3.55 13.20
CA MET A 63 11.82 -2.82 11.94
C MET A 63 10.48 -2.08 11.87
N VAL A 64 9.38 -2.72 12.27
CA VAL A 64 8.06 -2.08 12.31
C VAL A 64 8.06 -0.93 13.32
N ASN A 65 8.67 -1.11 14.49
CA ASN A 65 8.79 -0.06 15.51
C ASN A 65 9.56 1.16 14.99
N LYS A 66 10.68 0.94 14.28
CA LYS A 66 11.45 2.03 13.66
C LYS A 66 10.64 2.78 12.59
N VAL A 67 9.95 2.06 11.72
CA VAL A 67 9.08 2.65 10.68
C VAL A 67 7.95 3.44 11.31
N ASN A 68 7.24 2.88 12.30
CA ASN A 68 6.16 3.55 13.02
C ASN A 68 6.62 4.82 13.72
N LYS A 69 7.85 4.85 14.27
CA LYS A 69 8.42 6.08 14.85
C LYS A 69 8.55 7.18 13.80
N GLN A 70 9.10 6.87 12.62
CA GLN A 70 9.23 7.83 11.51
C GLN A 70 7.87 8.27 10.94
N ILE A 71 6.87 7.40 10.92
CA ILE A 71 5.49 7.74 10.52
C ILE A 71 4.86 8.71 11.53
N LYS A 72 5.06 8.48 12.84
CA LYS A 72 4.52 9.35 13.90
C LYS A 72 5.10 10.77 13.85
N GLU A 73 6.36 10.90 13.46
CA GLU A 73 7.04 12.19 13.28
C GLU A 73 6.53 13.01 12.07
N GLN A 74 5.73 12.39 11.17
CA GLN A 74 5.11 13.07 10.03
C GLN A 74 3.66 13.38 10.36
N ASP A 75 3.26 14.65 10.38
CA ASP A 75 1.93 15.05 10.87
C ASP A 75 0.77 14.37 10.14
N ASN A 76 0.85 14.26 8.81
CA ASN A 76 -0.26 13.80 7.98
C ASN A 76 0.09 12.61 7.05
N SER A 77 0.96 11.70 7.50
CA SER A 77 1.32 10.54 6.69
C SER A 77 0.13 9.61 6.43
N LEU A 78 -0.04 9.15 5.19
CA LEU A 78 -1.03 8.13 4.81
C LEU A 78 -0.86 6.84 5.62
N LEU A 79 0.39 6.51 5.95
CA LEU A 79 0.75 5.27 6.64
C LEU A 79 0.35 5.25 8.12
N LYS A 80 -0.19 6.37 8.66
CA LYS A 80 -0.89 6.37 9.95
C LYS A 80 -2.21 5.60 9.91
N HIS A 81 -2.72 5.32 8.71
CA HIS A 81 -4.02 4.71 8.50
C HIS A 81 -3.89 3.34 7.81
N GLY A 82 -4.80 2.45 8.16
CA GLY A 82 -4.96 1.15 7.52
C GLY A 82 -3.79 0.19 7.77
N THR A 83 -3.40 -0.50 6.71
CA THR A 83 -2.34 -1.52 6.71
C THR A 83 -1.35 -1.21 5.60
N TRP A 84 -0.05 -1.29 5.93
CA TRP A 84 1.03 -1.19 4.97
C TRP A 84 2.01 -2.37 5.07
N ALA A 85 2.75 -2.61 4.00
CA ALA A 85 3.92 -3.47 3.99
C ALA A 85 5.00 -2.89 3.08
N TYR A 86 6.25 -2.88 3.55
CA TYR A 86 7.41 -2.67 2.70
C TYR A 86 8.04 -4.00 2.35
N LEU A 87 8.37 -4.23 1.08
CA LEU A 87 8.87 -5.51 0.62
C LEU A 87 9.71 -5.40 -0.64
N GLY A 88 10.57 -6.39 -0.86
CA GLY A 88 11.42 -6.49 -2.04
C GLY A 88 12.91 -6.35 -1.71
N SER A 89 13.67 -5.75 -2.62
CA SER A 89 15.13 -5.64 -2.49
C SER A 89 15.55 -4.45 -1.60
N PRO A 90 16.50 -4.66 -0.66
CA PRO A 90 17.03 -3.54 0.10
C PRO A 90 17.98 -2.66 -0.71
N SER A 91 18.62 -3.18 -1.77
CA SER A 91 19.59 -2.46 -2.61
C SER A 91 19.03 -1.97 -3.95
N GLU A 92 17.96 -2.59 -4.46
CA GLU A 92 17.42 -2.31 -5.81
C GLU A 92 16.06 -1.62 -5.75
N ASP A 93 16.04 -0.31 -5.99
CA ASP A 93 14.82 0.51 -5.97
C ASP A 93 13.75 0.01 -6.96
N SER A 94 14.18 -0.51 -8.11
CA SER A 94 13.28 -1.05 -9.14
C SER A 94 12.51 -2.29 -8.69
N SER A 95 13.01 -2.96 -7.65
CA SER A 95 12.46 -4.19 -7.06
C SER A 95 12.08 -3.99 -5.59
N ARG A 96 11.84 -2.74 -5.17
CA ARG A 96 11.39 -2.39 -3.82
C ARG A 96 10.03 -1.69 -3.88
N TYR A 97 9.12 -2.13 -3.02
CA TYR A 97 7.72 -1.78 -3.08
C TYR A 97 7.19 -1.40 -1.70
N LEU A 98 6.17 -0.56 -1.71
CA LEU A 98 5.28 -0.30 -0.59
C LEU A 98 3.87 -0.66 -1.04
N PHE A 99 3.21 -1.53 -0.28
CA PHE A 99 1.81 -1.85 -0.46
C PHE A 99 1.05 -1.15 0.67
N TRP A 100 -0.05 -0.48 0.35
CA TRP A 100 -0.90 0.19 1.33
C TRP A 100 -2.38 -0.04 1.02
N THR A 101 -3.18 -0.15 2.06
CA THR A 101 -4.64 -0.15 2.00
C THR A 101 -5.20 0.54 3.24
N SER A 102 -6.35 1.19 3.13
CA SER A 102 -7.05 1.78 4.29
C SER A 102 -7.64 0.74 5.25
N VAL A 103 -7.71 -0.51 4.79
CA VAL A 103 -8.33 -1.63 5.51
C VAL A 103 -7.41 -2.21 6.58
N ASP A 104 -7.97 -2.59 7.74
CA ASP A 104 -7.26 -3.38 8.74
C ASP A 104 -7.29 -4.88 8.38
N THR A 105 -6.16 -5.43 7.96
CA THR A 105 -6.07 -6.84 7.53
C THR A 105 -6.37 -7.82 8.66
N ASN A 106 -6.06 -7.47 9.93
CA ASN A 106 -6.40 -8.33 11.06
C ASN A 106 -7.91 -8.41 11.28
N GLN A 107 -8.66 -7.34 10.96
CA GLN A 107 -10.13 -7.35 11.05
C GLN A 107 -10.77 -8.09 9.87
N VAL A 108 -10.19 -7.96 8.68
CA VAL A 108 -10.68 -8.65 7.47
C VAL A 108 -10.43 -10.16 7.51
N GLY A 109 -9.30 -10.57 8.10
CA GLY A 109 -8.88 -11.97 8.14
C GLY A 109 -8.08 -12.39 6.90
N ALA A 110 -7.53 -13.59 6.95
CA ALA A 110 -6.75 -14.19 5.86
C ALA A 110 -7.63 -14.68 4.70
N GLU A 111 -7.00 -14.92 3.55
CA GLU A 111 -7.64 -15.42 2.31
C GLU A 111 -8.73 -14.50 1.76
N LYS A 112 -8.64 -13.19 2.04
CA LYS A 112 -9.57 -12.18 1.55
C LYS A 112 -8.91 -11.32 0.49
N LYS A 113 -9.65 -11.06 -0.58
CA LYS A 113 -9.24 -10.11 -1.60
C LYS A 113 -9.48 -8.69 -1.10
N ILE A 114 -8.48 -7.84 -1.23
CA ILE A 114 -8.55 -6.43 -0.85
C ILE A 114 -7.90 -5.54 -1.93
N PRO A 115 -8.38 -4.30 -2.10
CA PRO A 115 -7.72 -3.32 -2.95
C PRO A 115 -6.48 -2.78 -2.24
N VAL A 116 -5.43 -2.50 -3.00
CA VAL A 116 -4.19 -1.90 -2.50
C VAL A 116 -3.69 -0.81 -3.46
N ILE A 117 -3.08 0.21 -2.89
CA ILE A 117 -2.14 1.10 -3.60
C ILE A 117 -0.76 0.43 -3.53
N VAL A 118 -0.12 0.27 -4.67
CA VAL A 118 1.26 -0.22 -4.78
C VAL A 118 2.14 0.90 -5.28
N SER A 119 3.15 1.26 -4.50
CA SER A 119 4.17 2.25 -4.84
C SER A 119 5.51 1.56 -5.06
N LYS A 120 6.18 1.89 -6.16
CA LYS A 120 7.57 1.45 -6.40
C LYS A 120 8.55 2.49 -5.88
N ALA A 121 9.67 2.04 -5.31
CA ALA A 121 10.68 2.96 -4.81
C ALA A 121 11.35 3.78 -5.92
N ASN A 122 11.40 3.24 -7.15
CA ASN A 122 11.88 3.95 -8.32
C ASN A 122 10.81 4.80 -9.05
N GLY A 123 9.66 5.03 -8.43
CA GLY A 123 8.58 5.87 -8.96
C GLY A 123 7.39 5.09 -9.52
N GLY A 124 6.23 5.76 -9.54
CA GLY A 124 4.97 5.20 -10.03
C GLY A 124 4.12 4.58 -8.91
N PHE A 125 2.81 4.76 -9.06
CA PHE A 125 1.78 4.17 -8.20
C PHE A 125 0.80 3.36 -9.05
N TYR A 126 0.28 2.27 -8.49
CA TYR A 126 -0.66 1.38 -9.17
C TYR A 126 -1.79 1.01 -8.22
N ILE A 127 -2.99 0.82 -8.76
CA ILE A 127 -4.09 0.20 -8.02
C ILE A 127 -4.12 -1.28 -8.38
N SER A 128 -4.08 -2.12 -7.35
CA SER A 128 -4.06 -3.56 -7.51
C SER A 128 -4.97 -4.26 -6.50
N GLU A 129 -5.07 -5.58 -6.64
CA GLU A 129 -5.78 -6.46 -5.72
C GLU A 129 -4.79 -7.47 -5.16
N THR A 130 -4.79 -7.64 -3.84
CA THR A 130 -4.00 -8.66 -3.14
C THR A 130 -4.92 -9.61 -2.42
N THR A 131 -4.40 -10.78 -2.06
CA THR A 131 -5.09 -11.71 -1.15
C THR A 131 -4.37 -11.67 0.18
N THR A 132 -5.08 -11.34 1.26
CA THR A 132 -4.51 -11.32 2.62
C THR A 132 -4.07 -12.71 3.03
N ALA A 133 -3.07 -12.81 3.90
CA ALA A 133 -2.54 -14.10 4.30
C ALA A 133 -2.14 -14.14 5.77
N ASN A 134 -2.44 -15.26 6.41
CA ASN A 134 -2.04 -15.49 7.79
C ASN A 134 -0.52 -15.69 7.88
N ARG A 135 0.10 -15.10 8.89
CA ARG A 135 1.51 -15.24 9.21
C ARG A 135 1.61 -15.81 10.62
N ASN A 136 2.39 -16.88 10.76
CA ASN A 136 2.63 -17.57 12.02
C ASN A 136 4.11 -17.47 12.40
N PRO A 137 4.62 -16.27 12.73
CA PRO A 137 6.01 -16.10 13.13
C PRO A 137 6.31 -16.89 14.41
N LYS A 138 7.49 -17.52 14.46
CA LYS A 138 7.91 -18.30 15.62
C LYS A 138 7.99 -17.41 16.87
N ASN A 139 7.40 -17.87 17.98
CA ASN A 139 7.40 -17.20 19.29
C ASN A 139 6.77 -15.79 19.29
N LYS A 140 5.84 -15.52 18.37
CA LYS A 140 5.15 -14.23 18.25
C LYS A 140 3.67 -14.48 17.95
N GLU A 141 2.83 -13.47 18.19
CA GLU A 141 1.42 -13.57 17.84
C GLU A 141 1.24 -13.67 16.32
N ASN A 142 0.21 -14.42 15.92
CA ASN A 142 -0.17 -14.52 14.52
C ASN A 142 -0.77 -13.19 14.06
N TYR A 143 -0.57 -12.86 12.79
CA TYR A 143 -1.14 -11.66 12.19
C TYR A 143 -1.53 -11.91 10.73
N VAL A 144 -2.30 -10.99 10.16
CA VAL A 144 -2.71 -11.07 8.75
C VAL A 144 -1.91 -10.05 7.94
N ALA A 145 -1.07 -10.55 7.03
CA ALA A 145 -0.33 -9.73 6.08
C ALA A 145 -1.23 -9.22 4.95
N ILE A 146 -0.81 -8.09 4.36
CA ILE A 146 -1.55 -7.42 3.28
C ILE A 146 -1.60 -8.24 1.99
N ALA A 147 -0.62 -9.10 1.77
CA ALA A 147 -0.54 -9.98 0.62
C ALA A 147 -0.04 -11.38 1.02
N ASP A 148 -0.46 -12.39 0.27
CA ASP A 148 0.13 -13.72 0.32
C ASP A 148 1.59 -13.71 -0.16
N HIS A 149 2.29 -14.81 0.04
CA HIS A 149 3.72 -14.92 -0.16
C HIS A 149 4.12 -14.60 -1.61
N ILE A 150 4.96 -13.58 -1.77
CA ILE A 150 5.52 -13.17 -3.06
C ILE A 150 6.97 -13.64 -3.14
N TYR A 151 7.17 -14.78 -3.80
CA TYR A 151 8.43 -15.53 -3.74
C TYR A 151 9.60 -14.93 -4.53
N ASN A 152 9.34 -14.06 -5.51
CA ASN A 152 10.39 -13.49 -6.36
C ASN A 152 9.97 -12.14 -6.97
N ASP A 153 10.90 -11.48 -7.64
CA ASP A 153 10.68 -10.14 -8.22
C ASP A 153 9.65 -10.14 -9.35
N ASN A 154 9.54 -11.26 -10.08
CA ASN A 154 8.48 -11.39 -11.09
C ASN A 154 7.09 -11.47 -10.45
N GLY A 155 6.98 -11.99 -9.23
CA GLY A 155 5.76 -11.93 -8.42
C GLY A 155 5.37 -10.49 -8.07
N PHE A 156 6.31 -9.59 -7.77
CA PHE A 156 5.96 -8.19 -7.51
C PHE A 156 5.45 -7.47 -8.76
N LYS A 157 6.02 -7.78 -9.93
CA LYS A 157 5.61 -7.17 -11.20
C LYS A 157 4.13 -7.41 -11.52
N THR A 158 3.48 -8.44 -10.98
CA THR A 158 2.04 -8.65 -11.25
C THR A 158 1.16 -7.54 -10.67
N TYR A 159 1.61 -6.88 -9.60
CA TYR A 159 0.85 -5.81 -8.96
C TYR A 159 1.09 -4.43 -9.59
N THR A 160 1.98 -4.35 -10.58
CA THR A 160 2.33 -3.11 -11.29
C THR A 160 2.11 -3.23 -12.80
N LYS A 161 1.17 -4.07 -13.25
CA LYS A 161 0.82 -4.24 -14.68
C LYS A 161 -0.28 -3.28 -15.17
N GLY A 162 -1.00 -2.64 -14.24
CA GLY A 162 -2.12 -1.76 -14.54
C GLY A 162 -1.70 -0.36 -14.97
N GLU A 163 -2.66 0.56 -14.98
CA GLU A 163 -2.41 1.98 -15.16
C GLU A 163 -1.44 2.49 -14.08
N GLU A 164 -0.41 3.21 -14.53
CA GLU A 164 0.55 3.89 -13.65
C GLU A 164 0.08 5.31 -13.39
N TYR A 165 0.00 5.67 -12.11
CA TYR A 165 -0.32 7.02 -11.65
C TYR A 165 0.97 7.70 -11.17
N ASN A 166 1.20 8.91 -11.66
CA ASN A 166 2.43 9.65 -11.34
C ASN A 166 2.46 10.24 -9.92
N THR A 167 1.32 10.29 -9.22
CA THR A 167 1.23 10.89 -7.89
C THR A 167 0.39 10.03 -6.95
N LEU A 168 0.73 10.08 -5.65
CA LEU A 168 -0.04 9.40 -4.61
C LEU A 168 -1.49 9.90 -4.59
N LYS A 169 -1.72 11.20 -4.79
CA LYS A 169 -3.06 11.79 -4.85
C LYS A 169 -3.95 11.11 -5.89
N LYS A 170 -3.48 10.97 -7.14
CA LYS A 170 -4.25 10.34 -8.22
C LYS A 170 -4.55 8.88 -7.92
N ALA A 171 -3.56 8.13 -7.45
CA ALA A 171 -3.77 6.75 -7.03
C ALA A 171 -4.80 6.67 -5.90
N TYR A 172 -4.70 7.54 -4.88
CA TYR A 172 -5.61 7.58 -3.76
C TYR A 172 -7.06 7.94 -4.16
N GLU A 173 -7.25 8.88 -5.09
CA GLU A 173 -8.57 9.21 -5.65
C GLU A 173 -9.21 7.98 -6.32
N VAL A 174 -8.46 7.26 -7.16
CA VAL A 174 -8.94 6.04 -7.82
C VAL A 174 -9.24 4.95 -6.78
N TYR A 175 -8.32 4.70 -5.85
CA TYR A 175 -8.52 3.77 -4.73
C TYR A 175 -9.78 4.12 -3.93
N SER A 176 -9.96 5.39 -3.58
CA SER A 176 -11.13 5.86 -2.83
C SER A 176 -12.43 5.64 -3.61
N LYS A 177 -12.42 5.83 -4.93
CA LYS A 177 -13.58 5.53 -5.78
C LYS A 177 -13.92 4.04 -5.78
N PHE A 178 -12.91 3.15 -5.83
CA PHE A 178 -13.13 1.70 -5.68
C PHE A 178 -13.81 1.33 -4.36
N LEU A 179 -13.46 2.04 -3.27
CA LEU A 179 -14.06 1.83 -1.95
C LEU A 179 -15.39 2.54 -1.77
N LYS A 180 -15.71 3.61 -2.49
CA LYS A 180 -17.00 4.32 -2.32
C LYS A 180 -18.09 3.75 -3.22
N GLU A 181 -17.72 3.35 -4.43
CA GLU A 181 -18.66 3.05 -5.52
C GLU A 181 -18.43 1.67 -6.16
N GLY A 182 -17.32 1.00 -5.82
CA GLY A 182 -16.86 -0.21 -6.51
C GLY A 182 -17.10 -1.51 -5.75
N LYS A 183 -16.36 -2.54 -6.17
CA LYS A 183 -16.36 -3.90 -5.62
C LYS A 183 -16.10 -3.96 -4.10
N TYR A 184 -15.45 -2.93 -3.55
CA TYR A 184 -14.97 -2.87 -2.17
C TYR A 184 -15.74 -1.83 -1.35
N SER A 185 -17.01 -1.59 -1.70
CA SER A 185 -17.88 -0.61 -1.05
C SER A 185 -18.14 -0.89 0.43
N GLU A 186 -17.97 -2.14 0.86
CA GLU A 186 -18.02 -2.55 2.26
C GLU A 186 -16.91 -1.92 3.12
N TYR A 187 -15.82 -1.46 2.50
CA TYR A 187 -14.70 -0.81 3.19
C TYR A 187 -14.72 0.72 3.07
N LYS A 188 -15.78 1.34 2.53
CA LYS A 188 -15.84 2.81 2.35
C LYS A 188 -15.51 3.61 3.62
N ASP A 189 -15.90 3.09 4.78
CA ASP A 189 -15.76 3.75 6.07
C ASP A 189 -14.35 3.58 6.66
N THR A 190 -13.47 2.78 6.04
CA THR A 190 -12.06 2.67 6.43
C THR A 190 -11.19 3.77 5.84
N LEU A 191 -11.69 4.52 4.86
CA LEU A 191 -10.95 5.63 4.26
C LEU A 191 -10.59 6.67 5.34
N PRO A 192 -9.32 7.14 5.37
CA PRO A 192 -8.92 8.28 6.17
C PRO A 192 -9.87 9.47 5.97
N LYS A 193 -10.29 10.07 7.08
CA LYS A 193 -11.20 11.22 7.11
C LYS A 193 -10.44 12.53 7.16
#